data_AF-A0A8D9RWG9-F1
#
_entry.id   AF-A0A8D9RWG9-F1
#
_cell.length_a   1.000
_cell.length_b   1.000
_cell.length_c   1.000
_cell.angle_alpha   90.00
_cell.angle_beta   90.00
_cell.angle_gamma   90.00
#
_symmetry.space_group_name_H-M   'P 1'
#
loop_
_entity.id
_entity.type
_entity.pdbx_description
1 polymer ?
#
loop_
_entity_poly.entity_id
_entity_poly.type
_entity_poly.pdbx_seq_one_letter_code
_entity_poly.pdbx_strand_id
1 'polypeptide(L)'
;MLKILLFAYARQTYSGRKIEMMLDENLPMRWLAYDYTYSYHTINNFRRSQHASKLIKHAFVYFTMVLKDHGLIQNHAVFIDGTKVEADANKYSFTW
;
A
#
# COMPACT_ATOMS: atom_id res chain seq x y z
N MET A 1 -16.31 1.24 0.50
CA MET A 1 -15.09 1.29 1.36
C MET A 1 -14.13 0.12 1.16
N LEU A 2 -14.56 -1.16 1.24
CA LEU A 2 -13.64 -2.31 1.11
C LEU A 2 -12.81 -2.29 -0.19
N LYS A 3 -13.44 -2.12 -1.35
CA LYS A 3 -12.77 -2.05 -2.66
C LYS A 3 -11.67 -0.97 -2.75
N ILE A 4 -11.95 0.21 -2.20
CA ILE A 4 -11.04 1.36 -2.12
C ILE A 4 -9.82 1.00 -1.27
N LEU A 5 -10.04 0.36 -0.11
CA LEU A 5 -8.96 -0.07 0.79
C LEU A 5 -8.10 -1.18 0.18
N LEU A 6 -8.71 -2.18 -0.47
CA LEU A 6 -7.97 -3.23 -1.15
C LEU A 6 -7.09 -2.67 -2.26
N PHE A 7 -7.62 -1.74 -3.06
CA PHE A 7 -6.87 -1.07 -4.11
C PHE A 7 -5.71 -0.23 -3.56
N ALA A 8 -5.96 0.58 -2.52
CA ALA A 8 -4.92 1.37 -1.88
C ALA A 8 -3.80 0.49 -1.29
N TYR A 9 -4.15 -0.61 -0.63
CA TYR A 9 -3.18 -1.52 -0.03
C TYR A 9 -2.39 -2.30 -1.07
N ALA A 10 -3.01 -2.67 -2.20
CA ALA A 10 -2.31 -3.25 -3.34
C ALA A 10 -1.26 -2.29 -3.93
N ARG A 11 -1.47 -0.97 -3.80
CA ARG A 11 -0.51 0.08 -4.14
C ARG A 11 0.33 0.56 -2.94
N GLN A 12 0.44 -0.24 -1.88
CA GLN A 12 1.24 0.06 -0.69
C GLN A 12 0.88 1.38 0.02
N THR A 13 -0.35 1.88 -0.16
CA THR A 13 -0.83 3.13 0.42
C THR A 13 -1.73 2.84 1.63
N TYR A 14 -1.15 2.98 2.83
CA TYR A 14 -1.84 2.62 4.09
C TYR A 14 -2.31 3.82 4.92
N SER A 15 -1.75 5.01 4.68
CA SER A 15 -2.12 6.22 5.44
C SER A 15 -3.50 6.71 5.02
N GLY A 16 -4.40 6.95 5.99
CA GLY A 16 -5.76 7.42 5.72
C GLY A 16 -5.80 8.71 4.90
N ARG A 17 -4.90 9.67 5.20
CA ARG A 17 -4.77 10.92 4.44
C ARG A 17 -4.27 10.69 3.01
N LYS A 18 -3.34 9.75 2.81
CA LYS A 18 -2.90 9.38 1.46
C LYS A 18 -4.02 8.71 0.66
N ILE A 19 -4.86 7.90 1.32
CA ILE A 19 -6.02 7.25 0.69
C ILE A 19 -7.09 8.28 0.32
N GLU A 20 -7.33 9.27 1.18
CA GLU A 20 -8.20 10.42 0.89
C GLU A 20 -7.69 11.21 -0.31
N MET A 21 -6.42 11.62 -0.33
CA MET A 21 -5.80 12.29 -1.47
C MET A 21 -5.89 11.46 -2.76
N MET A 22 -5.68 10.14 -2.65
CA MET A 22 -5.81 9.21 -3.76
C MET A 22 -7.25 9.11 -4.29
N LEU A 23 -8.27 9.33 -3.46
CA LEU A 23 -9.67 9.41 -3.90
C LEU A 23 -9.93 10.63 -4.78
N ASP A 24 -9.15 11.70 -4.65
CA ASP A 24 -9.31 12.90 -5.47
C ASP A 24 -8.45 12.83 -6.75
N GLU A 25 -7.21 12.35 -6.62
CA GLU A 25 -6.21 12.40 -7.68
C GLU A 25 -6.23 11.20 -8.64
N ASN A 26 -6.63 10.02 -8.16
CA ASN A 26 -6.46 8.77 -8.91
C ASN A 26 -7.77 8.34 -9.61
N LEU A 27 -7.79 8.38 -10.95
CA LEU A 27 -8.97 8.03 -11.73
C LEU A 27 -9.51 6.60 -11.47
N PRO A 28 -8.67 5.54 -11.46
CA PRO A 28 -9.13 4.21 -11.03
C PRO A 28 -9.75 4.18 -9.62
N MET A 29 -9.18 4.91 -8.68
CA MET A 29 -9.70 5.00 -7.31
C MET A 29 -11.07 5.68 -7.28
N ARG A 30 -11.24 6.77 -8.03
CA ARG A 30 -12.52 7.47 -8.21
C ARG A 30 -13.60 6.59 -8.83
N TRP A 31 -13.25 5.86 -9.88
CA TRP A 31 -14.15 4.90 -10.51
C TRP A 31 -14.56 3.79 -9.52
N LEU A 32 -13.59 3.24 -8.78
CA LEU A 32 -13.86 2.30 -7.70
C LEU A 32 -14.69 2.94 -6.58
N ALA A 33 -14.61 4.23 -6.34
CA ALA A 33 -15.41 4.91 -5.33
C ALA A 33 -16.77 5.37 -5.84
N TYR A 34 -17.10 5.21 -7.13
CA TYR A 34 -18.26 5.85 -7.77
C TYR A 34 -18.28 7.37 -7.55
N ASP A 35 -17.12 8.01 -7.67
CA ASP A 35 -16.89 9.45 -7.41
C ASP A 35 -17.31 9.93 -6.00
N TYR A 36 -17.60 9.02 -5.06
CA TYR A 36 -17.75 9.38 -3.66
C TYR A 36 -16.40 9.70 -3.03
N THR A 37 -16.31 10.86 -2.38
CA THR A 37 -15.17 11.24 -1.56
C THR A 37 -15.40 10.82 -0.11
N TYR A 38 -14.35 10.37 0.56
CA TYR A 38 -14.40 9.95 1.95
C TYR A 38 -13.28 10.62 2.73
N SER A 39 -13.64 11.27 3.84
CA SER A 39 -12.62 11.86 4.69
C SER A 39 -11.69 10.80 5.30
N TYR A 40 -10.45 11.17 5.60
CA TYR A 40 -9.52 10.26 6.28
C TYR A 40 -10.07 9.75 7.63
N HIS A 41 -10.91 10.53 8.31
CA HIS A 41 -11.59 10.11 9.54
C HIS A 41 -12.57 8.96 9.27
N THR A 42 -13.38 9.06 8.22
CA THR A 42 -14.33 8.01 7.81
C THR A 42 -13.59 6.72 7.50
N ILE A 43 -12.50 6.81 6.73
CA ILE A 43 -11.64 5.68 6.37
C ILE A 43 -11.06 5.02 7.62
N ASN A 44 -10.53 5.84 8.54
CA ASN A 44 -9.94 5.37 9.79
C ASN A 44 -10.97 4.72 10.71
N ASN A 45 -12.16 5.30 10.82
CA ASN A 45 -13.24 4.76 11.65
C ASN A 45 -13.72 3.41 11.12
N PHE A 46 -13.86 3.28 9.79
CA PHE A 46 -14.23 2.01 9.17
C PHE A 46 -13.23 0.89 9.50
N ARG A 47 -11.93 1.14 9.33
CA ARG A 47 -10.88 0.13 9.59
C ARG A 47 -10.56 -0.09 11.07
N ARG A 48 -10.94 0.83 11.97
CA ARG A 48 -10.73 0.72 13.42
C ARG A 48 -11.57 -0.40 14.03
N SER A 49 -12.74 -0.69 13.47
CA SER A 49 -13.57 -1.81 13.91
C SER A 49 -12.79 -3.13 13.83
N GLN A 50 -12.81 -3.91 14.92
CA GLN A 50 -12.13 -5.21 14.98
C GLN A 50 -12.66 -6.17 13.90
N HIS A 51 -13.97 -6.14 13.64
CA HIS A 51 -14.60 -6.93 12.60
C HIS A 51 -14.10 -6.52 11.20
N ALA A 52 -14.12 -5.22 10.90
CA ALA A 52 -13.67 -4.70 9.62
C ALA A 52 -12.18 -4.98 9.39
N SER A 53 -11.34 -4.79 10.42
CA SER A 53 -9.90 -5.06 10.33
C SER A 53 -9.59 -6.52 9.99
N LYS A 54 -10.28 -7.47 10.64
CA LYS A 54 -10.17 -8.90 10.30
C LYS A 54 -10.63 -9.17 8.87
N LEU A 55 -11.81 -8.66 8.50
CA LEU A 55 -12.36 -8.81 7.15
C LEU A 55 -11.40 -8.30 6.07
N ILE A 56 -10.85 -7.09 6.24
CA ILE A 56 -9.91 -6.47 5.29
C ILE A 56 -8.66 -7.35 5.12
N LYS A 57 -8.11 -7.89 6.22
CA LYS A 57 -6.95 -8.79 6.16
C LYS A 57 -7.24 -10.05 5.35
N HIS A 58 -8.35 -10.74 5.67
CA HIS A 58 -8.74 -11.95 4.95
C HIS A 58 -9.05 -11.67 3.47
N ALA A 59 -9.78 -10.59 3.20
CA ALA A 59 -10.11 -10.17 1.84
C ALA A 59 -8.86 -9.84 1.03
N PHE A 60 -7.86 -9.19 1.62
CA PHE A 60 -6.61 -8.86 0.93
C PHE A 60 -5.79 -10.11 0.58
N VAL A 61 -5.69 -11.07 1.51
CA VAL A 61 -5.02 -12.35 1.25
C VAL A 61 -5.72 -13.11 0.12
N TYR A 62 -7.05 -13.26 0.21
CA TYR A 62 -7.82 -13.97 -0.81
C TYR A 62 -7.74 -13.27 -2.17
N PHE A 63 -7.86 -11.95 -2.21
CA PHE A 63 -7.73 -11.15 -3.42
C PHE A 63 -6.36 -11.37 -4.09
N THR A 64 -5.28 -11.34 -3.30
CA THR A 64 -3.92 -11.57 -3.80
C THR A 64 -3.74 -13.00 -4.32
N MET A 65 -4.30 -14.00 -3.62
CA MET A 65 -4.28 -15.40 -4.08
C MET A 65 -5.00 -15.55 -5.42
N VAL A 66 -6.20 -15.01 -5.56
CA VAL A 66 -6.98 -15.06 -6.81
C VAL A 66 -6.22 -14.40 -7.96
N LEU A 67 -5.64 -13.22 -7.74
CA LEU A 67 -4.82 -12.56 -8.76
C LEU A 67 -3.61 -13.41 -9.19
N LYS A 68 -2.99 -14.11 -8.24
CA LYS A 68 -1.88 -15.01 -8.51
C LYS A 68 -2.33 -16.24 -9.30
N ASP A 69 -3.44 -16.85 -8.92
CA ASP A 69 -3.99 -18.04 -9.59
C ASP A 69 -4.39 -17.73 -11.05
N HIS A 70 -4.82 -16.50 -11.32
CA HIS A 70 -5.08 -16.00 -12.68
C HIS A 70 -3.84 -15.50 -13.42
N GLY A 71 -2.64 -15.56 -12.81
CA GLY A 71 -1.39 -15.09 -13.44
C GLY A 71 -1.32 -13.58 -13.66
N LEU A 72 -2.19 -12.79 -13.01
CA LEU A 72 -2.25 -11.33 -13.14
C LEU A 72 -1.18 -10.61 -12.30
N ILE A 73 -0.70 -11.29 -11.26
CA ILE A 73 0.47 -10.86 -10.48
C ILE A 73 1.49 -11.99 -10.45
N GLN A 74 2.75 -11.65 -10.65
CA GLN A 74 3.85 -12.58 -10.45
C GLN A 74 4.36 -12.43 -9.01
N ASN A 75 4.70 -13.54 -8.36
CA ASN A 75 5.33 -13.55 -7.03
C ASN A 75 6.78 -12.98 -7.05
N HIS A 76 7.17 -12.23 -8.08
CA HIS A 76 8.56 -12.04 -8.45
C HIS A 76 9.21 -10.82 -7.79
N ALA A 77 10.35 -11.11 -7.16
CA ALA A 77 11.40 -10.25 -6.64
C ALA A 77 11.06 -9.45 -5.37
N VAL A 78 11.21 -10.10 -4.22
CA VAL A 78 11.77 -9.41 -3.05
C VAL A 78 13.19 -9.00 -3.45
N PHE A 79 13.35 -7.77 -3.95
CA PHE A 79 14.66 -7.15 -4.01
C PHE A 79 15.04 -6.83 -2.56
N ILE A 80 15.71 -7.78 -1.92
CA ILE A 80 16.56 -7.42 -0.77
C ILE A 80 17.63 -6.55 -1.42
N ASP A 81 17.53 -5.24 -1.22
CA ASP A 81 18.59 -4.32 -1.60
C ASP A 81 19.81 -4.64 -0.74
N GLY A 82 20.58 -5.63 -1.20
CA GLY A 82 21.83 -6.06 -0.62
C GLY A 82 22.98 -5.15 -1.04
N THR A 83 22.73 -3.95 -1.57
CA THR A 83 23.81 -2.99 -1.81
C THR A 83 24.27 -2.39 -0.49
N LYS A 84 25.13 -3.16 0.20
CA LYS A 84 26.07 -2.61 1.17
C LYS A 84 27.07 -1.77 0.38
N VAL A 85 26.80 -0.48 0.25
CA VAL A 85 27.84 0.49 -0.11
C VAL A 85 28.67 0.68 1.16
N GLU A 86 29.79 -0.01 1.26
CA GLU A 86 30.79 0.36 2.25
C GLU A 86 31.30 1.75 1.87
N ALA A 87 31.22 2.69 2.81
CA ALA A 87 31.83 3.98 2.63
C ALA A 87 33.32 3.76 2.43
N ASP A 88 33.86 4.14 1.28
CA ASP A 88 35.30 4.33 1.11
C ASP A 88 35.72 5.55 1.93
N ALA A 89 35.76 5.35 3.25
CA ALA A 89 36.37 6.27 4.18
C ALA A 89 37.88 6.11 3.99
N ASN A 90 38.41 6.87 3.03
CA ASN A 90 39.82 6.98 2.74
C ASN A 90 40.59 7.09 4.06
N LYS A 91 41.35 6.06 4.40
CA LYS A 91 41.90 5.79 5.75
C LYS A 91 42.99 6.78 6.19
N TYR A 92 43.21 7.85 5.43
CA TYR A 92 44.36 8.76 5.54
C TYR A 92 44.02 10.24 5.27
N SER A 93 42.85 10.75 5.68
CA SER A 93 42.67 12.21 5.74
C SER A 93 43.32 12.76 7.02
N PHE A 94 44.65 12.93 7.00
CA PHE A 94 45.32 13.75 8.00
C PHE A 94 44.97 15.22 7.75
N THR A 95 44.35 15.85 8.74
CA THR A 95 44.23 17.31 8.85
C THR A 95 45.42 17.83 9.64
N TRP A 96 46.19 18.73 9.05
CA TRP A 96 47.19 19.58 9.70
C TRP A 96 46.54 20.63 10.58
#